data_AF-A0A7K8NXX7-F1
#
_entry.id   AF-A0A7K8NXX7-F1
#
_cell.length_a   1.000
_cell.length_b   1.000
_cell.length_c   1.000
_cell.angle_alpha   90.00
_cell.angle_beta   90.00
_cell.angle_gamma   90.00
#
_symmetry.space_group_name_H-M   'P 1'
#
loop_
_entity.id
_entity.type
_entity.pdbx_description
1 polymer ?
#
loop_
_entity_poly.entity_id
_entity_poly.type
_entity_poly.pdbx_seq_one_letter_code
_entity_poly.pdbx_strand_id
1 'polypeptide(L)'
;VRTAALGAAEVPGGPYSVRVLQEGYSETLPDGCVRADGTVTLLRGALTVLVDTGGPWGRERLPALLAAQGLRPADVTHVVCTHGHSDHAGNVNLFPGATLLVGFDLSRGAGLYLPHGLARGQPHALEPGRLEVLPTPGHTGAHVSVAVRGTALGTVVVAGDLFEREGDEGTWQGLSEDPARQEASRRRVLAMADVIVPGHGPPFRVFREWGAGEAPPDGGTPGDGDEGPGDG
;
A
#
# COMPACT_ATOMS: atom_id res chain seq x y z
N VAL A 1 16.17 -10.81 5.63
CA VAL A 1 15.59 -10.07 4.49
C VAL A 1 16.51 -8.89 4.23
N ARG A 2 16.88 -8.64 2.97
CA ARG A 2 17.67 -7.46 2.58
C ARG A 2 16.75 -6.45 1.91
N THR A 3 16.95 -5.16 2.15
CA THR A 3 16.22 -4.09 1.46
C THR A 3 17.17 -3.19 0.67
N ALA A 4 16.62 -2.46 -0.29
CA ALA A 4 17.29 -1.31 -0.91
C ALA A 4 16.25 -0.30 -1.41
N ALA A 5 16.55 1.00 -1.35
CA ALA A 5 15.74 2.04 -1.97
C ALA A 5 15.33 1.67 -3.41
N LEU A 6 14.06 1.95 -3.76
CA LEU A 6 13.53 1.66 -5.09
C LEU A 6 14.08 2.62 -6.15
N GLY A 7 14.25 3.90 -5.79
CA GLY A 7 14.75 4.93 -6.70
C GLY A 7 13.79 5.32 -7.83
N ALA A 8 12.52 4.91 -7.76
CA ALA A 8 11.48 5.23 -8.74
C ALA A 8 10.16 5.57 -8.05
N ALA A 9 9.46 6.59 -8.55
CA ALA A 9 8.17 7.01 -8.04
C ALA A 9 7.00 6.16 -8.57
N GLU A 10 7.21 5.33 -9.60
CA GLU A 10 6.17 4.49 -10.19
C GLU A 10 6.64 3.06 -10.40
N VAL A 11 5.75 2.12 -10.08
CA VAL A 11 5.83 0.71 -10.42
C VAL A 11 4.68 0.41 -11.39
N PRO A 12 4.96 0.29 -12.70
CA PRO A 12 3.94 -0.10 -13.69
C PRO A 12 3.37 -1.49 -13.37
N GLY A 13 2.15 -1.78 -13.83
CA GLY A 13 1.55 -3.10 -13.63
C GLY A 13 0.30 -3.32 -14.47
N GLY A 14 -0.05 -4.59 -14.64
CA GLY A 14 -1.29 -5.03 -15.29
C GLY A 14 -2.05 -5.94 -14.35
N PRO A 15 -3.15 -5.48 -13.70
CA PRO A 15 -4.02 -4.39 -14.12
C PRO A 15 -3.86 -3.06 -13.37
N TYR A 16 -3.04 -3.00 -12.32
CA TYR A 16 -2.83 -1.77 -11.54
C TYR A 16 -1.39 -1.30 -11.61
N SER A 17 -1.16 -0.02 -11.94
CA SER A 17 0.09 0.67 -11.64
C SER A 17 0.04 1.31 -10.26
N VAL A 18 1.21 1.45 -9.63
CA VAL A 18 1.38 2.09 -8.32
C VAL A 18 2.29 3.29 -8.48
N ARG A 19 1.86 4.47 -8.06
CA ARG A 19 2.64 5.71 -8.15
C ARG A 19 2.62 6.46 -6.83
N VAL A 20 3.79 6.74 -6.28
CA VAL A 20 3.95 7.64 -5.15
C VAL A 20 3.84 9.07 -5.65
N LEU A 21 2.81 9.78 -5.19
CA LEU A 21 2.58 11.19 -5.52
C LEU A 21 3.40 12.12 -4.60
N GLN A 22 3.60 11.68 -3.36
CA GLN A 22 4.34 12.37 -2.32
C GLN A 22 5.04 11.31 -1.49
N GLU A 23 6.36 11.38 -1.39
CA GLU A 23 7.09 10.61 -0.39
C GLU A 23 6.87 11.25 0.99
N GLY A 24 6.59 10.42 1.99
CA GLY A 24 6.51 10.85 3.37
C GLY A 24 7.89 11.16 3.94
N TYR A 25 7.89 11.84 5.07
CA TYR A 25 9.10 12.17 5.82
C TYR A 25 8.77 12.36 7.30
N SER A 26 9.78 12.22 8.14
CA SER A 26 9.73 12.49 9.58
C SER A 26 11.10 12.99 10.03
N GLU A 27 11.18 14.27 10.35
CA GLU A 27 12.42 14.99 10.64
C GLU A 27 12.39 15.59 12.04
N THR A 28 13.32 15.18 12.90
CA THR A 28 13.53 15.82 14.21
C THR A 28 14.21 17.18 14.02
N LEU A 29 13.59 18.22 14.55
CA LEU A 29 14.08 19.60 14.53
C LEU A 29 15.03 19.86 15.72
N PRO A 30 15.85 20.93 15.68
CA PRO A 30 16.81 21.23 16.75
C PRO A 30 16.22 21.43 18.15
N ASP A 31 14.92 21.76 18.24
CA ASP A 31 14.18 21.94 19.48
C ASP A 31 13.52 20.65 20.00
N GLY A 32 13.72 19.53 19.30
CA GLY A 32 13.14 18.23 19.63
C GLY A 32 11.72 18.01 19.07
N CYS A 33 11.11 19.01 18.43
CA CYS A 33 9.87 18.82 17.69
C CYS A 33 10.10 17.94 16.45
N VAL A 34 9.03 17.34 15.94
CA VAL A 34 9.08 16.54 14.70
C VAL A 34 8.24 17.24 13.63
N ARG A 35 8.80 17.40 12.43
CA ARG A 35 8.08 17.80 11.24
C ARG A 35 7.89 16.57 10.36
N ALA A 36 6.64 16.20 10.08
CA ALA A 36 6.32 14.99 9.34
C ALA A 36 5.16 15.21 8.37
N ASP A 37 5.08 14.33 7.38
CA ASP A 37 3.91 14.15 6.51
C ASP A 37 3.93 12.72 5.96
N GLY A 38 2.76 12.14 5.72
CA GLY A 38 2.63 10.78 5.24
C GLY A 38 2.87 10.65 3.73
N THR A 39 3.31 9.48 3.29
CA THR A 39 3.38 9.12 1.88
C THR A 39 1.97 9.05 1.27
N VAL A 40 1.76 9.65 0.10
CA VAL A 40 0.50 9.55 -0.65
C VAL A 40 0.72 8.74 -1.92
N THR A 41 -0.07 7.68 -2.09
CA THR A 41 0.09 6.74 -3.21
C THR A 41 -1.17 6.63 -4.05
N LEU A 42 -1.01 6.74 -5.37
CA LEU A 42 -2.06 6.54 -6.36
C LEU A 42 -1.94 5.16 -6.99
N LEU A 43 -3.05 4.42 -7.01
CA LEU A 43 -3.19 3.15 -7.71
C LEU A 43 -4.14 3.35 -8.89
N ARG A 44 -3.71 2.98 -10.11
CA ARG A 44 -4.50 3.15 -11.34
C ARG A 44 -4.71 1.82 -12.06
N GLY A 45 -5.98 1.44 -12.21
CA GLY A 45 -6.43 0.28 -12.98
C GLY A 45 -7.91 0.42 -13.32
N ALA A 46 -8.71 -0.62 -13.08
CA ALA A 46 -10.17 -0.54 -13.17
C ALA A 46 -10.75 0.42 -12.11
N LEU A 47 -10.08 0.53 -10.96
CA LEU A 47 -10.33 1.53 -9.93
C LEU A 47 -9.24 2.61 -9.93
N THR A 48 -9.61 3.82 -9.55
CA THR A 48 -8.66 4.89 -9.17
C THR A 48 -8.68 4.96 -7.65
N VAL A 49 -7.61 4.48 -7.01
CA VAL A 49 -7.52 4.38 -5.55
C VAL A 49 -6.41 5.28 -5.05
N LEU A 50 -6.71 6.11 -4.04
CA LEU A 50 -5.71 6.87 -3.31
C LEU A 50 -5.48 6.19 -1.96
N VAL A 51 -4.22 5.91 -1.63
CA VAL A 51 -3.82 5.40 -0.31
C VAL A 51 -3.14 6.53 0.44
N ASP A 52 -3.70 6.88 1.59
CA ASP A 52 -3.45 8.08 2.39
C ASP A 52 -3.66 9.40 1.64
N THR A 53 -3.68 10.51 2.37
CA THR A 53 -4.06 11.84 1.86
C THR A 53 -3.15 12.97 2.33
N GLY A 54 -2.08 12.64 3.07
CA GLY A 54 -1.20 13.63 3.69
C GLY A 54 -1.90 14.40 4.82
N GLY A 55 -1.16 15.32 5.43
CA GLY A 55 -1.69 16.21 6.46
C GLY A 55 -2.56 17.35 5.94
N PRO A 56 -3.37 18.00 6.80
CA PRO A 56 -4.23 19.12 6.39
C PRO A 56 -3.45 20.31 5.82
N TRP A 57 -2.17 20.47 6.19
CA TRP A 57 -1.26 21.47 5.63
C TRP A 57 -0.93 21.23 4.15
N GLY A 58 -1.20 20.03 3.62
CA GLY A 58 -1.06 19.67 2.21
C GLY A 58 -2.32 19.90 1.36
N ARG A 59 -3.35 20.58 1.87
CA ARG A 59 -4.67 20.75 1.22
C ARG A 59 -4.62 21.18 -0.25
N GLU A 60 -3.74 22.10 -0.60
CA GLU A 60 -3.60 22.60 -1.98
C GLU A 60 -2.69 21.70 -2.83
N ARG A 61 -1.74 21.01 -2.19
CA ARG A 61 -0.75 20.16 -2.86
C ARG A 61 -1.38 18.89 -3.43
N LEU A 62 -2.26 18.22 -2.68
CA LEU A 62 -2.85 16.95 -3.13
C LEU A 62 -3.68 17.09 -4.43
N PRO A 63 -4.58 18.08 -4.60
CA PRO A 63 -5.24 18.31 -5.87
C PRO A 63 -4.28 18.60 -7.03
N ALA A 64 -3.19 19.35 -6.78
CA ALA A 64 -2.18 19.64 -7.80
C ALA A 64 -1.42 18.37 -8.23
N LEU A 65 -1.08 17.50 -7.28
CA LEU A 65 -0.44 16.20 -7.55
C LEU A 65 -1.35 15.29 -8.39
N LEU A 66 -2.65 15.24 -8.08
CA LEU A 66 -3.63 14.50 -8.88
C LEU A 66 -3.79 15.09 -10.29
N ALA A 67 -3.85 16.42 -10.41
CA ALA A 67 -3.95 17.10 -11.70
C ALA A 67 -2.75 16.80 -12.60
N ALA A 68 -1.54 16.70 -12.03
CA ALA A 68 -0.35 16.27 -12.76
C ALA A 68 -0.43 14.83 -13.31
N GLN A 69 -1.34 14.00 -12.78
CA GLN A 69 -1.68 12.67 -13.30
C GLN A 69 -2.90 12.67 -14.24
N GLY A 70 -3.43 13.84 -14.57
CA GLY A 70 -4.64 14.01 -15.39
C GLY A 70 -5.94 13.67 -14.65
N LEU A 71 -5.95 13.75 -13.31
CA LEU A 71 -7.09 13.42 -12.47
C LEU A 71 -7.58 14.63 -11.67
N ARG A 72 -8.89 14.70 -11.45
CA ARG A 72 -9.52 15.57 -10.45
C ARG A 72 -9.81 14.73 -9.20
N PRO A 73 -9.99 15.35 -8.02
CA PRO A 73 -10.43 14.62 -6.82
C PRO A 73 -11.70 13.79 -7.05
N ALA A 74 -12.63 14.28 -7.86
CA ALA A 74 -13.87 13.56 -8.21
C ALA A 74 -13.66 12.29 -9.06
N ASP A 75 -12.49 12.10 -9.67
CA ASP A 75 -12.16 10.93 -10.47
C ASP A 75 -11.57 9.79 -9.61
N VAL A 76 -11.28 10.06 -8.33
CA VAL A 76 -10.86 9.06 -7.34
C VAL A 76 -12.08 8.28 -6.86
N THR A 77 -12.05 6.97 -7.05
CA THR A 77 -13.16 6.06 -6.71
C THR A 77 -13.10 5.57 -5.27
N HIS A 78 -11.90 5.43 -4.72
CA HIS A 78 -11.66 4.92 -3.38
C HIS A 78 -10.53 5.71 -2.70
N VAL A 79 -10.70 6.00 -1.42
CA VAL A 79 -9.65 6.52 -0.55
C VAL A 79 -9.45 5.54 0.60
N VAL A 80 -8.23 5.06 0.76
CA VAL A 80 -7.83 4.15 1.85
C VAL A 80 -6.83 4.88 2.72
N CYS A 81 -7.25 5.36 3.89
CA CYS A 81 -6.33 5.83 4.91
C CYS A 81 -5.89 4.64 5.75
N THR A 82 -4.58 4.38 5.75
CA THR A 82 -3.94 3.26 6.47
C THR A 82 -4.29 3.29 7.96
N HIS A 83 -4.38 4.49 8.53
CA HIS A 83 -4.85 4.74 9.89
C HIS A 83 -5.34 6.20 10.05
N GLY A 84 -5.73 6.56 11.28
CA GLY A 84 -6.39 7.84 11.57
C GLY A 84 -5.48 9.00 12.00
N HIS A 85 -4.16 8.90 11.88
CA HIS A 85 -3.30 10.05 12.20
C HIS A 85 -3.47 11.18 11.19
N SER A 86 -3.24 12.41 11.67
CA SER A 86 -3.59 13.63 10.94
C SER A 86 -2.85 13.78 9.62
N ASP A 87 -1.62 13.29 9.55
CA ASP A 87 -0.72 13.29 8.40
C ASP A 87 -1.00 12.20 7.36
N HIS A 88 -1.97 11.31 7.62
CA HIS A 88 -2.45 10.30 6.65
C HIS A 88 -3.90 10.55 6.24
N ALA A 89 -4.74 11.04 7.16
CA ALA A 89 -6.17 11.26 6.93
C ALA A 89 -6.57 12.73 6.78
N GLY A 90 -5.60 13.64 6.66
CA GLY A 90 -5.82 15.08 6.76
C GLY A 90 -6.66 15.71 5.65
N ASN A 91 -6.78 15.07 4.49
CA ASN A 91 -7.49 15.61 3.32
C ASN A 91 -8.61 14.70 2.79
N VAL A 92 -9.13 13.78 3.61
CA VAL A 92 -10.24 12.89 3.23
C VAL A 92 -11.47 13.67 2.73
N ASN A 93 -11.70 14.86 3.26
CA ASN A 93 -12.82 15.74 2.87
C ASN A 93 -12.76 16.23 1.41
N LEU A 94 -11.64 16.07 0.70
CA LEU A 94 -11.52 16.40 -0.72
C LEU A 94 -12.20 15.38 -1.64
N PHE A 95 -12.59 14.21 -1.10
CA PHE A 95 -13.09 13.06 -1.87
C PHE A 95 -14.51 12.62 -1.48
N PRO A 96 -15.52 13.52 -1.48
CA PRO A 96 -16.87 13.20 -0.96
C PRO A 96 -17.62 12.14 -1.78
N GLY A 97 -17.19 11.86 -3.02
CA GLY A 97 -17.79 10.85 -3.89
C GLY A 97 -17.14 9.46 -3.81
N ALA A 98 -15.98 9.33 -3.15
CA ALA A 98 -15.25 8.09 -3.06
C ALA A 98 -15.85 7.15 -2.00
N THR A 99 -15.62 5.84 -2.16
CA THR A 99 -15.71 4.91 -1.04
C THR A 99 -14.52 5.16 -0.12
N LEU A 100 -14.78 5.42 1.16
CA LEU A 100 -13.76 5.78 2.14
C LEU A 100 -13.50 4.59 3.07
N LEU A 101 -12.23 4.22 3.25
CA LEU A 101 -11.79 3.25 4.23
C LEU A 101 -10.72 3.89 5.11
N VAL A 102 -11.05 4.23 6.36
CA VAL A 102 -10.12 4.84 7.31
C VAL A 102 -9.85 3.86 8.44
N GLY A 103 -8.68 3.22 8.43
CA GLY A 103 -8.39 2.10 9.33
C GLY A 103 -9.39 0.96 9.13
N PHE A 104 -10.32 0.75 10.06
CA PHE A 104 -11.39 -0.26 9.93
C PHE A 104 -12.77 0.35 9.66
N ASP A 105 -12.88 1.64 9.34
CA ASP A 105 -14.15 2.27 9.03
C ASP A 105 -14.35 2.37 7.51
N LEU A 106 -15.21 1.50 6.96
CA LEU A 106 -15.61 1.54 5.55
C LEU A 106 -16.95 2.27 5.39
N SER A 107 -16.97 3.35 4.62
CA SER A 107 -18.18 4.14 4.35
C SER A 107 -18.28 4.60 2.90
N ARG A 108 -19.49 4.97 2.46
CA ARG A 108 -19.74 5.58 1.15
C ARG A 108 -20.90 6.57 1.16
N GLY A 109 -20.89 7.51 0.22
CA GLY A 109 -21.97 8.46 0.02
C GLY A 109 -22.26 9.30 1.28
N ALA A 110 -23.53 9.48 1.62
CA ALA A 110 -23.97 10.30 2.75
C ALA A 110 -23.79 9.60 4.12
N GLY A 111 -22.60 9.06 4.40
CA GLY A 111 -22.26 8.44 5.69
C GLY A 111 -22.81 7.03 5.89
N LEU A 112 -23.01 6.26 4.82
CA LEU A 112 -23.41 4.85 4.95
C LEU A 112 -22.18 3.98 5.26
N TYR A 113 -22.12 3.45 6.48
CA TYR A 113 -21.09 2.49 6.90
C TYR A 113 -21.43 1.08 6.44
N LEU A 114 -20.44 0.36 5.92
CA LEU A 114 -20.60 -0.96 5.31
C LEU A 114 -19.90 -2.04 6.17
N PRO A 115 -20.52 -3.21 6.35
CA PRO A 115 -19.90 -4.30 7.10
C PRO A 115 -18.73 -4.93 6.34
N HIS A 116 -17.70 -5.35 7.07
CA HIS A 116 -16.57 -6.13 6.54
C HIS A 116 -15.90 -6.97 7.65
N GLY A 117 -14.76 -7.59 7.32
CA GLY A 117 -14.05 -8.54 8.19
C GLY A 117 -12.69 -8.11 8.72
N LEU A 118 -12.19 -6.90 8.40
CA LEU A 118 -10.87 -6.40 8.82
C LEU A 118 -10.59 -6.54 10.33
N ALA A 119 -11.54 -6.16 11.20
CA ALA A 119 -11.40 -6.31 12.64
C ALA A 119 -11.28 -7.77 13.12
N ARG A 120 -11.74 -8.73 12.30
CA ARG A 120 -11.59 -10.18 12.52
C ARG A 120 -10.36 -10.77 11.80
N GLY A 121 -9.49 -9.93 11.27
CA GLY A 121 -8.29 -10.35 10.54
C GLY A 121 -8.53 -10.76 9.08
N GLN A 122 -9.74 -10.56 8.53
CA GLN A 122 -10.07 -10.91 7.15
C GLN A 122 -9.74 -9.74 6.21
N PRO A 123 -8.94 -9.95 5.15
CA PRO A 123 -8.72 -8.94 4.12
C PRO A 123 -10.02 -8.46 3.47
N HIS A 124 -10.03 -7.20 3.02
CA HIS A 124 -11.10 -6.63 2.23
C HIS A 124 -10.62 -6.44 0.79
N ALA A 125 -11.19 -7.20 -0.15
CA ALA A 125 -10.83 -7.08 -1.56
C ALA A 125 -11.54 -5.88 -2.20
N LEU A 126 -10.76 -4.95 -2.76
CA LEU A 126 -11.27 -3.95 -3.70
C LEU A 126 -11.39 -4.56 -5.10
N GLU A 127 -10.41 -5.40 -5.47
CA GLU A 127 -10.46 -6.28 -6.63
C GLU A 127 -9.83 -7.63 -6.28
N PRO A 128 -10.62 -8.73 -6.20
CA PRO A 128 -10.14 -10.03 -5.75
C PRO A 128 -8.86 -10.51 -6.46
N GLY A 129 -7.87 -10.95 -5.66
CA GLY A 129 -6.59 -11.48 -6.16
C GLY A 129 -5.62 -10.42 -6.70
N ARG A 130 -6.01 -9.15 -6.77
CA ARG A 130 -5.23 -8.08 -7.40
C ARG A 130 -5.00 -6.88 -6.50
N LEU A 131 -6.05 -6.41 -5.84
CA LEU A 131 -6.04 -5.24 -4.98
C LEU A 131 -6.81 -5.51 -3.68
N GLU A 132 -6.10 -5.60 -2.57
CA GLU A 132 -6.66 -5.98 -1.27
C GLU A 132 -6.17 -5.08 -0.14
N VAL A 133 -7.08 -4.74 0.76
CA VAL A 133 -6.78 -4.07 2.03
C VAL A 133 -6.56 -5.14 3.09
N LEU A 134 -5.38 -5.14 3.69
CA LEU A 134 -4.92 -6.09 4.69
C LEU A 134 -4.98 -5.46 6.08
N PRO A 135 -5.56 -6.12 7.10
CA PRO A 135 -5.46 -5.64 8.48
C PRO A 135 -4.04 -5.87 9.00
N THR A 136 -3.31 -4.80 9.27
CA THR A 136 -1.90 -4.80 9.72
C THR A 136 -1.76 -4.03 11.04
N PRO A 137 -2.48 -4.47 12.10
CA PRO A 137 -2.51 -3.75 13.37
C PRO A 137 -1.13 -3.71 14.02
N GLY A 138 -0.89 -2.69 14.82
CA GLY A 138 0.36 -2.52 15.55
C GLY A 138 0.67 -1.05 15.79
N HIS A 139 0.99 -0.31 14.72
CA HIS A 139 1.18 1.14 14.79
C HIS A 139 -0.03 1.82 15.40
N THR A 140 -1.20 1.51 14.84
CA THR A 140 -2.49 1.69 15.52
C THR A 140 -3.27 0.39 15.56
N GLY A 141 -4.21 0.27 16.50
CA GLY A 141 -5.07 -0.91 16.63
C GLY A 141 -5.91 -1.26 15.40
N ALA A 142 -6.28 -0.25 14.60
CA ALA A 142 -7.09 -0.38 13.38
C ALA A 142 -6.29 -0.16 12.08
N HIS A 143 -4.96 -0.27 12.15
CA HIS A 143 -4.08 -0.03 11.00
C HIS A 143 -4.31 -1.05 9.85
N VAL A 144 -4.27 -0.56 8.61
CA VAL A 144 -4.35 -1.37 7.38
C VAL A 144 -3.22 -1.04 6.40
N SER A 145 -2.94 -1.98 5.51
CA SER A 145 -2.03 -1.80 4.37
C SER A 145 -2.73 -2.24 3.08
N VAL A 146 -2.29 -1.77 1.92
CA VAL A 146 -2.88 -2.14 0.62
C VAL A 146 -1.89 -2.97 -0.18
N ALA A 147 -2.27 -4.20 -0.53
CA ALA A 147 -1.47 -5.09 -1.38
C ALA A 147 -1.94 -5.02 -2.84
N VAL A 148 -0.99 -4.75 -3.74
CA VAL A 148 -1.17 -4.64 -5.19
C VAL A 148 -0.34 -5.73 -5.86
N ARG A 149 -1.01 -6.69 -6.50
CA ARG A 149 -0.37 -7.85 -7.15
C ARG A 149 -0.34 -7.70 -8.66
N GLY A 150 0.63 -8.36 -9.29
CA GLY A 150 0.80 -8.35 -10.75
C GLY A 150 1.41 -7.05 -11.28
N THR A 151 2.21 -6.36 -10.45
CA THR A 151 3.02 -5.23 -10.93
C THR A 151 4.29 -5.75 -11.62
N ALA A 152 4.97 -4.88 -12.38
CA ALA A 152 6.23 -5.19 -13.04
C ALA A 152 7.35 -5.59 -12.07
N LEU A 153 7.19 -5.26 -10.78
CA LEU A 153 8.13 -5.64 -9.72
C LEU A 153 7.53 -6.65 -8.73
N GLY A 154 6.43 -7.33 -9.09
CA GLY A 154 5.76 -8.31 -8.23
C GLY A 154 4.66 -7.69 -7.37
N THR A 155 4.66 -8.00 -6.08
CA THR A 155 3.69 -7.46 -5.11
C THR A 155 4.21 -6.17 -4.50
N VAL A 156 3.48 -5.07 -4.70
CA VAL A 156 3.72 -3.81 -3.98
C VAL A 156 2.78 -3.75 -2.78
N VAL A 157 3.30 -3.44 -1.60
CA VAL A 157 2.48 -3.16 -0.41
C VAL A 157 2.64 -1.70 -0.02
N VAL A 158 1.55 -0.94 -0.12
CA VAL A 158 1.46 0.40 0.46
C VAL A 158 1.16 0.22 1.94
N ALA A 159 2.19 0.42 2.75
CA ALA A 159 2.22 -0.11 4.10
C ALA A 159 1.79 0.87 5.17
N GLY A 160 1.74 2.17 4.89
CA GLY A 160 1.61 3.19 5.93
C GLY A 160 2.72 3.04 6.96
N ASP A 161 2.43 3.44 8.20
CA ASP A 161 3.38 3.43 9.31
C ASP A 161 3.63 2.04 9.91
N LEU A 162 3.12 0.98 9.26
CA LEU A 162 3.63 -0.36 9.53
C LEU A 162 5.17 -0.39 9.37
N PHE A 163 5.67 0.37 8.38
CA PHE A 163 7.08 0.70 8.22
C PHE A 163 7.22 2.23 8.18
N GLU A 164 8.01 2.78 9.10
CA GLU A 164 8.29 4.22 9.14
C GLU A 164 9.05 4.61 7.86
N ARG A 165 10.12 3.87 7.54
CA ARG A 165 10.97 4.04 6.36
C ARG A 165 11.83 2.80 6.16
N GLU A 166 12.62 2.77 5.08
CA GLU A 166 13.72 1.81 4.98
C GLU A 166 14.73 2.03 6.12
N GLY A 167 15.19 0.95 6.77
CA GLY A 167 16.20 1.05 7.81
C GLY A 167 15.67 1.58 9.15
N ASP A 168 14.36 1.42 9.42
CA ASP A 168 13.71 1.89 10.65
C ASP A 168 13.95 0.97 11.87
N GLU A 169 14.78 -0.07 11.74
CA GLU A 169 15.08 -1.02 12.80
C GLU A 169 15.56 -0.31 14.09
N GLY A 170 14.85 -0.57 15.18
CA GLY A 170 15.16 0.01 16.50
C GLY A 170 14.56 1.40 16.75
N THR A 171 13.88 1.99 15.76
CA THR A 171 13.23 3.29 15.92
C THR A 171 11.71 3.22 15.91
N TRP A 172 11.12 2.35 15.06
CA TRP A 172 9.66 2.28 14.89
C TRP A 172 8.91 1.87 16.17
N GLN A 173 9.55 1.14 17.10
CA GLN A 173 8.89 0.67 18.33
C GLN A 173 8.43 1.81 19.24
N GLY A 174 9.11 2.97 19.20
CA GLY A 174 8.72 4.14 19.99
C GLY A 174 7.49 4.86 19.45
N LEU A 175 7.08 4.56 18.22
CA LEU A 175 5.93 5.17 17.52
C LEU A 175 4.70 4.26 17.53
N SER A 176 4.84 3.04 18.05
CA SER A 176 3.85 1.96 17.98
C SER A 176 2.93 1.91 19.20
N GLU A 177 1.62 1.78 18.99
CA GLU A 177 0.67 1.45 20.07
C GLU A 177 0.87 0.02 20.61
N ASP A 178 1.20 -0.94 19.73
CA ASP A 178 1.43 -2.35 20.08
C ASP A 178 2.61 -2.92 19.25
N PRO A 179 3.85 -2.83 19.78
CA PRO A 179 5.02 -3.30 19.07
C PRO A 179 5.00 -4.79 18.73
N ALA A 180 4.42 -5.63 19.59
CA ALA A 180 4.35 -7.07 19.34
C ALA A 180 3.44 -7.38 18.15
N ARG A 181 2.28 -6.73 18.06
CA ARG A 181 1.38 -6.88 16.90
C ARG A 181 1.94 -6.23 15.65
N GLN A 182 2.59 -5.08 15.76
CA GLN A 182 3.24 -4.44 14.61
C GLN A 182 4.34 -5.31 14.03
N GLU A 183 5.20 -5.90 14.87
CA GLU A 183 6.24 -6.82 14.43
C GLU A 183 5.67 -8.05 13.71
N ALA A 184 4.57 -8.63 14.22
CA ALA A 184 3.89 -9.73 13.54
C ALA A 184 3.33 -9.30 12.16
N SER A 185 2.74 -8.10 12.07
CA SER A 185 2.26 -7.51 10.83
C SER A 185 3.40 -7.23 9.85
N ARG A 186 4.54 -6.70 10.32
CA ARG A 186 5.75 -6.43 9.52
C ARG A 186 6.30 -7.71 8.92
N ARG A 187 6.44 -8.79 9.70
CA ARG A 187 6.88 -10.10 9.21
C ARG A 187 5.97 -10.64 8.12
N ARG A 188 4.65 -10.55 8.30
CA ARG A 188 3.69 -11.00 7.30
C ARG A 188 3.83 -10.21 5.99
N VAL A 189 4.02 -8.89 6.07
CA VAL A 189 4.21 -8.05 4.88
C VAL A 189 5.55 -8.33 4.21
N LEU A 190 6.66 -8.44 4.95
CA LEU A 190 7.98 -8.79 4.41
C LEU A 190 8.02 -10.16 3.73
N ALA A 191 7.16 -11.10 4.16
CA ALA A 191 7.04 -12.41 3.55
C ALA A 191 6.37 -12.38 2.16
N MET A 192 5.58 -11.34 1.83
CA MET A 192 4.87 -11.25 0.54
C MET A 192 5.31 -10.10 -0.35
N ALA A 193 5.70 -8.95 0.21
CA ALA A 193 6.00 -7.74 -0.55
C ALA A 193 7.34 -7.85 -1.28
N ASP A 194 7.39 -7.46 -2.55
CA ASP A 194 8.62 -7.26 -3.33
C ASP A 194 9.04 -5.77 -3.31
N VAL A 195 8.07 -4.89 -3.10
CA VAL A 195 8.22 -3.44 -2.86
C VAL A 195 7.36 -3.04 -1.68
N ILE A 196 7.89 -2.21 -0.78
CA ILE A 196 7.14 -1.57 0.30
C ILE A 196 7.15 -0.06 0.06
N VAL A 197 5.98 0.56 0.17
CA VAL A 197 5.82 2.02 0.25
C VAL A 197 5.54 2.37 1.71
N PRO A 198 6.53 2.90 2.47
CA PRO A 198 6.38 3.20 3.89
C PRO A 198 5.65 4.53 4.15
N GLY A 199 5.33 4.80 5.41
CA GLY A 199 4.63 6.01 5.83
C GLY A 199 5.46 7.30 5.74
N HIS A 200 6.73 7.26 6.13
CA HIS A 200 7.60 8.42 6.30
C HIS A 200 8.97 8.25 5.63
N GLY A 201 8.97 7.77 4.38
CA GLY A 201 10.18 7.70 3.57
C GLY A 201 9.93 7.23 2.14
N PRO A 202 10.99 7.11 1.32
CA PRO A 202 10.89 6.61 -0.04
C PRO A 202 10.54 5.11 -0.08
N PRO A 203 9.91 4.63 -1.17
CA PRO A 203 9.70 3.20 -1.38
C PRO A 203 11.00 2.40 -1.44
N PHE A 204 10.95 1.14 -1.00
CA PHE A 204 12.11 0.25 -1.02
C PHE A 204 11.76 -1.17 -1.49
N ARG A 205 12.74 -1.81 -2.13
CA ARG A 205 12.72 -3.21 -2.56
C ARG A 205 12.95 -4.14 -1.38
N VAL A 206 12.32 -5.30 -1.44
CA VAL A 206 12.50 -6.41 -0.49
C VAL A 206 13.11 -7.59 -1.23
N PHE A 207 14.27 -8.04 -0.77
CA PHE A 207 14.96 -9.22 -1.29
C PHE A 207 14.93 -10.33 -0.26
N ARG A 208 14.30 -11.44 -0.64
CA ARG A 208 14.24 -12.68 0.13
C ARG A 208 15.37 -13.59 -0.37
N GLU A 209 16.24 -14.03 0.53
CA GLU A 209 17.18 -15.09 0.22
C GLU A 209 16.39 -16.39 0.23
N TRP A 210 16.14 -16.97 -0.95
CA TRP A 210 15.65 -18.34 -1.01
C TRP A 210 16.85 -19.25 -0.74
N GLY A 211 16.77 -20.07 0.31
CA GLY A 211 17.76 -21.11 0.51
C GLY A 211 17.85 -21.98 -0.75
N ALA A 212 19.06 -22.33 -1.17
CA ALA A 212 19.29 -23.18 -2.33
C ALA A 212 18.47 -24.48 -2.21
N GLY A 213 17.34 -24.59 -2.90
CA GLY A 213 16.50 -25.80 -2.83
C GLY A 213 15.05 -25.69 -3.31
N GLU A 214 14.48 -24.49 -3.44
CA GLU A 214 13.08 -24.35 -3.87
C GLU A 214 12.99 -23.41 -5.08
N ALA A 215 13.05 -24.01 -6.26
CA ALA A 215 12.67 -23.32 -7.49
C ALA A 215 11.15 -23.02 -7.46
N PRO A 216 10.71 -21.89 -8.03
CA PRO A 216 9.28 -21.61 -8.20
C PRO A 216 8.63 -22.70 -9.08
N PRO A 217 7.35 -23.07 -8.86
CA PRO A 217 6.67 -24.04 -9.70
C PRO A 217 6.56 -23.46 -11.11
N ASP A 218 7.21 -24.16 -12.04
CA ASP A 218 7.35 -23.79 -13.43
C ASP A 218 5.96 -23.67 -14.10
N GLY A 219 5.77 -22.59 -14.87
CA GLY A 219 4.58 -22.37 -15.65
C GLY A 219 4.56 -23.36 -16.80
N GLY A 220 3.74 -24.41 -16.66
CA GLY A 220 3.59 -25.44 -17.67
C GLY A 220 3.28 -24.85 -19.05
N THR A 221 4.15 -25.14 -20.02
CA THR A 221 3.81 -25.09 -21.44
C THR A 221 2.85 -26.24 -21.75
N PRO A 222 1.70 -25.99 -22.41
CA PRO A 222 0.85 -27.07 -22.91
C PRO A 222 1.57 -27.82 -24.01
N GLY A 223 1.49 -29.15 -23.98
CA GLY A 223 2.10 -30.03 -24.97
C GLY A 223 1.51 -29.87 -26.36
N ASP A 224 2.38 -29.91 -27.36
CA ASP A 224 2.01 -30.19 -28.73
C ASP A 224 1.60 -31.67 -28.83
N GLY A 225 0.30 -31.89 -29.07
CA GLY A 225 -0.26 -33.11 -29.60
C GLY A 225 -0.59 -32.93 -31.08
N ASP A 226 -0.78 -34.07 -31.75
CA ASP A 226 -1.17 -34.29 -33.16
C ASP A 226 -0.09 -34.14 -34.24
N GLU A 227 0.03 -35.00 -35.24
CA GLU A 227 -0.69 -36.23 -35.61
C GLU A 227 0.14 -36.96 -36.69
N GLY A 228 0.11 -38.28 -36.71
CA GLY A 228 0.66 -39.09 -37.82
C GLY A 228 -0.13 -38.91 -39.12
N PRO A 229 0.35 -39.46 -40.24
CA PRO A 229 -0.23 -40.76 -40.58
C PRO A 229 0.76 -41.75 -41.19
N GLY A 230 0.56 -43.02 -40.86
CA GLY A 230 0.94 -44.16 -41.68
C GLY A 230 -0.24 -45.13 -41.71
N ASP A 231 -0.80 -45.39 -42.89
CA ASP A 231 -0.86 -46.72 -43.52
C ASP A 231 -1.61 -46.64 -44.86
N GLY A 232 -1.24 -47.50 -45.82
CA GLY A 232 -2.10 -47.94 -46.93
C GLY A 232 -1.89 -47.30 -48.30
#